data_AF-A0AAU2XVH7-F1
#
_entry.id   AF-A0AAU2XVH7-F1
#
_cell.length_a   1.000
_cell.length_b   1.000
_cell.length_c   1.000
_cell.angle_alpha   90.00
_cell.angle_beta   90.00
_cell.angle_gamma   90.00
#
_symmetry.space_group_name_H-M   'P 1'
#
loop_
_entity.id
_entity.type
_entity.pdbx_description
1 polymer ?
#
loop_
_entity_poly.entity_id
_entity_poly.type
_entity_poly.pdbx_seq_one_letter_code
_entity_poly.pdbx_strand_id
1 'polypeptide(L)'
;MTERFGDSTTRTAGEERAAARPAVPRPARRMLSTTRSFTVGEGKGYLTVAHTPEGRVAGVMVRMAKQGSTLAGMMDAFSSTVTRGLQHGVPLETLVADYVGTRFEPSGLTNDPEIKQAGSVMDYVGRRLALDHLPYETRSGLGILTSEERTAKQTLDGVGEAVWTDLVGLSMSAPVVGHPRRG
;
A
#
# COMPACT_ATOMS: atom_id res chain seq x y z
N MET A 1 -12.26 -72.90 28.08
CA MET A 1 -11.21 -72.65 29.08
C MET A 1 -10.16 -71.82 28.35
N THR A 2 -10.38 -70.51 28.25
CA THR A 2 -9.72 -69.47 29.09
C THR A 2 -8.22 -69.55 28.90
N GLU A 3 -7.56 -68.56 28.30
CA GLU A 3 -6.89 -67.53 29.10
C GLU A 3 -6.73 -66.18 28.38
N ARG A 4 -6.93 -65.13 29.18
CA ARG A 4 -6.73 -63.72 28.83
C ARG A 4 -5.23 -63.41 28.84
N PHE A 5 -4.72 -62.75 27.80
CA PHE A 5 -3.42 -62.08 27.86
C PHE A 5 -3.62 -60.60 28.15
N GLY A 6 -3.07 -60.17 29.28
CA GLY A 6 -3.16 -58.82 29.81
C GLY A 6 -2.39 -57.80 28.98
N ASP A 7 -3.02 -56.65 28.84
CA ASP A 7 -2.42 -55.41 28.36
C ASP A 7 -1.55 -54.82 29.47
N SER A 8 -0.24 -54.74 29.22
CA SER A 8 0.64 -53.85 29.98
C SER A 8 1.82 -53.45 29.09
N THR A 9 1.68 -52.31 28.42
CA THR A 9 2.84 -51.55 27.94
C THR A 9 2.66 -50.10 28.34
N THR A 10 3.23 -49.80 29.50
CA THR A 10 3.54 -48.46 29.98
C THR A 10 4.40 -47.75 28.93
N ARG A 11 3.87 -46.69 28.30
CA ARG A 11 4.66 -45.80 27.44
C ARG A 11 4.91 -44.49 28.16
N THR A 12 6.17 -44.32 28.57
CA THR A 12 6.74 -43.13 29.19
C THR A 12 6.46 -41.88 28.37
N ALA A 13 5.80 -40.90 28.98
CA ALA A 13 5.62 -39.56 28.41
C ALA A 13 6.95 -38.79 28.50
N GLY A 14 7.52 -38.47 27.34
CA GLY A 14 8.66 -37.55 27.23
C GLY A 14 8.14 -36.11 27.26
N GLU A 15 8.61 -35.34 28.23
CA GLU A 15 8.40 -33.89 28.32
C GLU A 15 9.22 -33.16 27.24
N GLU A 16 8.58 -32.86 26.11
CA GLU A 16 9.10 -31.89 25.15
C GLU A 16 8.72 -30.49 25.61
N ARG A 17 9.70 -29.76 26.17
CA ARG A 17 9.55 -28.36 26.58
C ARG A 17 9.20 -27.51 25.35
N ALA A 18 7.90 -27.24 25.19
CA ALA A 18 7.38 -26.30 24.23
C ALA A 18 7.99 -24.90 24.49
N ALA A 19 8.90 -24.48 23.61
CA ALA A 19 9.36 -23.10 23.57
C ALA A 19 8.14 -22.18 23.43
N ALA A 20 8.00 -21.23 24.35
CA ALA A 20 6.88 -20.30 24.38
C ALA A 20 6.84 -19.51 23.06
N ARG A 21 5.84 -19.80 22.22
CA ARG A 21 5.49 -18.94 21.09
C ARG A 21 5.25 -17.53 21.63
N PRO A 22 5.77 -16.45 21.01
CA PRO A 22 5.44 -15.10 21.43
C PRO A 22 3.92 -14.96 21.42
N ALA A 23 3.37 -14.53 22.57
CA ALA A 23 1.94 -14.38 22.75
C ALA A 23 1.41 -13.39 21.70
N VAL A 24 0.59 -13.88 20.76
CA VAL A 24 -0.15 -13.02 19.85
C VAL A 24 -1.04 -12.13 20.72
N PRO A 25 -0.90 -10.79 20.67
CA PRO A 25 -1.74 -9.90 21.45
C PRO A 25 -3.21 -10.23 21.18
N ARG A 26 -4.00 -10.45 22.24
CA ARG A 26 -5.45 -10.58 22.13
C ARG A 26 -5.98 -9.34 21.40
N PRO A 27 -6.87 -9.47 20.40
CA PRO A 27 -7.38 -8.31 19.69
C PRO A 27 -8.01 -7.34 20.69
N ALA A 28 -7.52 -6.10 20.68
CA ALA A 28 -7.95 -5.07 21.59
C ALA A 28 -9.46 -4.79 21.44
N ARG A 29 -10.07 -4.50 22.59
CA ARG A 29 -11.38 -3.89 22.79
C ARG A 29 -11.65 -2.83 21.71
N ARG A 30 -12.65 -3.07 20.84
CA ARG A 30 -13.20 -2.17 19.79
C ARG A 30 -12.14 -1.25 19.15
N MET A 31 -11.50 -1.75 18.10
CA MET A 31 -10.56 -0.96 17.29
C MET A 31 -11.26 0.27 16.70
N LEU A 32 -10.56 1.40 16.66
CA LEU A 32 -11.01 2.58 15.92
C LEU A 32 -10.96 2.24 14.42
N SER A 33 -11.97 2.62 13.66
CA SER A 33 -12.00 2.34 12.22
C SER A 33 -12.54 3.52 11.43
N THR A 34 -11.93 3.78 10.28
CA THR A 34 -12.41 4.77 9.32
C THR A 34 -12.91 4.04 8.08
N THR A 35 -14.12 4.38 7.63
CA THR A 35 -14.70 3.84 6.40
C THR A 35 -14.85 4.95 5.37
N ARG A 36 -14.39 4.68 4.15
CA ARG A 36 -14.48 5.56 2.99
C ARG A 36 -15.20 4.84 1.86
N SER A 37 -16.23 5.44 1.29
CA SER A 37 -16.80 4.99 0.02
C SER A 37 -15.91 5.44 -1.13
N PHE A 38 -15.72 4.57 -2.12
CA PHE A 38 -14.94 4.89 -3.30
C PHE A 38 -15.65 4.39 -4.57
N THR A 39 -15.27 4.98 -5.69
CA THR A 39 -15.59 4.51 -7.03
C THR A 39 -14.29 4.37 -7.80
N VAL A 40 -14.12 3.28 -8.56
CA VAL A 40 -13.03 3.09 -9.52
C VAL A 40 -13.66 2.57 -10.80
N GLY A 41 -13.68 3.40 -11.84
CA GLY A 41 -14.45 3.12 -13.04
C GLY A 41 -15.94 2.93 -12.71
N GLU A 42 -16.49 1.78 -13.06
CA GLU A 42 -17.88 1.42 -12.73
C GLU A 42 -18.01 0.76 -11.33
N GLY A 43 -16.89 0.33 -10.75
CA GLY A 43 -16.85 -0.38 -9.47
C GLY A 43 -17.05 0.56 -8.29
N LYS A 44 -18.14 0.37 -7.54
CA LYS A 44 -18.39 1.07 -6.27
C LYS A 44 -18.02 0.18 -5.10
N GLY A 45 -17.38 0.74 -4.08
CA GLY A 45 -16.96 -0.01 -2.91
C GLY A 45 -16.75 0.84 -1.66
N TYR A 46 -16.35 0.16 -0.60
CA TYR A 46 -16.04 0.72 0.70
C TYR A 46 -14.69 0.17 1.15
N LEU A 47 -13.80 1.08 1.51
CA LEU A 47 -12.52 0.80 2.16
C LEU A 47 -12.69 1.10 3.65
N THR A 48 -12.49 0.11 4.50
CA THR A 48 -12.45 0.29 5.95
C THR A 48 -11.07 -0.02 6.47
N VAL A 49 -10.48 0.93 7.18
CA VAL A 49 -9.16 0.80 7.79
C VAL A 49 -9.35 0.77 9.31
N ALA A 50 -8.84 -0.26 9.95
CA ALA A 50 -8.83 -0.40 11.40
C ALA A 50 -7.50 0.07 11.97
N HIS A 51 -7.53 0.71 13.14
CA HIS A 51 -6.38 1.28 13.81
C HIS A 51 -6.16 0.66 15.18
N THR A 52 -4.91 0.48 15.56
CA THR A 52 -4.53 0.22 16.95
C THR A 52 -4.74 1.48 17.80
N PRO A 53 -4.81 1.37 19.14
CA PRO A 53 -4.87 2.54 20.02
C PRO A 53 -3.70 3.52 19.82
N GLU A 54 -2.55 3.03 19.35
CA GLU A 54 -1.35 3.82 19.05
C GLU A 54 -1.40 4.45 17.64
N GLY A 55 -2.51 4.33 16.92
CA GLY A 55 -2.71 4.94 15.60
C GLY A 55 -2.18 4.14 14.42
N ARG A 56 -1.52 2.99 14.64
CA ARG A 56 -1.01 2.14 13.56
C ARG A 56 -2.15 1.45 12.82
N VAL A 57 -1.99 1.24 11.52
CA VAL A 57 -2.96 0.46 10.73
C VAL A 57 -2.90 -1.01 11.16
N ALA A 58 -4.04 -1.53 11.62
CA ALA A 58 -4.17 -2.87 12.15
C ALA A 58 -4.92 -3.83 11.22
N GLY A 59 -5.63 -3.29 10.23
CA GLY A 59 -6.40 -4.09 9.30
C GLY A 59 -7.00 -3.25 8.19
N VAL A 60 -7.24 -3.90 7.06
CA VAL A 60 -7.84 -3.32 5.87
C VAL A 60 -8.94 -4.25 5.38
N MET A 61 -10.12 -3.68 5.14
CA MET A 61 -11.27 -4.39 4.63
C MET A 61 -11.79 -3.66 3.39
N VAL A 62 -11.87 -4.38 2.27
CA VAL A 62 -12.38 -3.86 1.00
C VAL A 62 -13.66 -4.61 0.66
N ARG A 63 -14.76 -3.87 0.54
CA ARG A 63 -16.05 -4.42 0.11
C ARG A 63 -16.47 -3.72 -1.16
N MET A 64 -16.92 -4.48 -2.15
CA MET A 64 -17.52 -3.92 -3.36
C MET A 64 -19.06 -3.94 -3.20
N ALA A 65 -19.79 -3.02 -3.83
CA ALA A 65 -21.24 -2.83 -3.63
C ALA A 65 -22.12 -3.69 -4.55
N LYS A 66 -21.64 -4.05 -5.74
CA LYS A 66 -22.34 -4.85 -6.73
C LYS A 66 -21.36 -5.76 -7.46
N GLN A 67 -21.17 -6.97 -6.94
CA GLN A 67 -20.32 -7.99 -7.55
C GLN A 67 -20.88 -9.38 -7.30
N GLY A 68 -20.56 -10.32 -8.19
CA GLY A 68 -20.84 -11.73 -7.98
C GLY A 68 -20.09 -12.30 -6.77
N SER A 69 -20.58 -13.44 -6.27
CA SER A 69 -20.04 -14.12 -5.08
C SER A 69 -18.55 -14.46 -5.19
N THR A 70 -18.06 -14.77 -6.40
CA THR A 70 -16.64 -15.07 -6.64
C THR A 70 -15.74 -13.89 -6.29
N LEU A 71 -16.06 -12.69 -6.80
CA LEU A 71 -15.25 -11.50 -6.53
C LEU A 71 -15.38 -11.07 -5.06
N ALA A 72 -16.58 -11.15 -4.48
CA ALA A 72 -16.78 -10.89 -3.06
C ALA A 72 -15.90 -11.81 -2.18
N GLY A 73 -15.86 -13.11 -2.49
CA GLY A 73 -15.03 -14.08 -1.78
C GLY A 73 -13.53 -13.79 -1.89
N MET A 74 -13.06 -13.42 -3.10
CA MET A 74 -11.66 -13.02 -3.29
C MET A 74 -11.30 -11.75 -2.52
N MET A 75 -12.18 -10.75 -2.49
CA MET A 75 -11.96 -9.51 -1.74
C MET A 75 -11.96 -9.74 -0.22
N ASP A 76 -12.80 -10.65 0.26
CA ASP A 76 -12.84 -11.04 1.67
C ASP A 76 -11.57 -11.80 2.07
N ALA A 77 -11.14 -12.76 1.24
CA ALA A 77 -9.88 -13.48 1.44
C ALA A 77 -8.68 -12.53 1.43
N PHE A 78 -8.64 -11.62 0.47
CA PHE A 78 -7.63 -10.55 0.40
C PHE A 78 -7.60 -9.72 1.68
N SER A 79 -8.75 -9.16 2.06
CA SER A 79 -8.88 -8.30 3.25
C SER A 79 -8.42 -9.03 4.52
N SER A 80 -8.78 -10.31 4.65
CA SER A 80 -8.37 -11.13 5.78
C SER A 80 -6.86 -11.42 5.79
N THR A 81 -6.26 -11.62 4.61
CA THR A 81 -4.83 -11.90 4.45
C THR A 81 -3.99 -10.68 4.76
N VAL A 82 -4.35 -9.51 4.21
CA VAL A 82 -3.69 -8.23 4.49
C VAL A 82 -3.79 -7.88 5.97
N THR A 83 -4.98 -7.99 6.55
CA THR A 83 -5.20 -7.73 7.98
C THR A 83 -4.34 -8.63 8.85
N ARG A 84 -4.27 -9.93 8.53
CA ARG A 84 -3.41 -10.88 9.25
C ARG A 84 -1.93 -10.55 9.06
N GLY A 85 -1.49 -10.18 7.86
CA GLY A 85 -0.12 -9.75 7.59
C GLY A 85 0.30 -8.57 8.46
N LEU A 86 -0.53 -7.54 8.53
CA LEU A 86 -0.31 -6.36 9.40
C LEU A 86 -0.22 -6.75 10.88
N GLN A 87 -1.11 -7.64 11.34
CA GLN A 87 -1.09 -8.14 12.72
C GLN A 87 0.17 -8.96 13.06
N HIS A 88 0.81 -9.59 12.06
CA HIS A 88 2.07 -10.30 12.21
C HIS A 88 3.31 -9.43 11.95
N GLY A 89 3.14 -8.11 11.75
CA GLY A 89 4.24 -7.16 11.66
C GLY A 89 4.76 -6.90 10.24
N VAL A 90 4.01 -7.29 9.19
CA VAL A 90 4.34 -6.86 7.83
C VAL A 90 4.24 -5.33 7.74
N PRO A 91 5.28 -4.62 7.27
CA PRO A 91 5.23 -3.16 7.12
C PRO A 91 4.15 -2.74 6.13
N LEU A 92 3.41 -1.68 6.46
CA LEU A 92 2.35 -1.16 5.57
C LEU A 92 2.92 -0.73 4.21
N GLU A 93 4.12 -0.14 4.20
CA GLU A 93 4.79 0.29 2.96
C GLU A 93 5.04 -0.85 1.98
N THR A 94 5.36 -2.05 2.48
CA THR A 94 5.58 -3.24 1.64
C THR A 94 4.27 -3.64 0.95
N LEU A 95 3.18 -3.69 1.71
CA LEU A 95 1.86 -4.01 1.16
C LEU A 95 1.39 -2.96 0.15
N VAL A 96 1.64 -1.68 0.43
CA VAL A 96 1.33 -0.59 -0.51
C VAL A 96 2.11 -0.77 -1.81
N ALA A 97 3.41 -1.05 -1.74
CA ALA A 97 4.25 -1.23 -2.92
C ALA A 97 3.77 -2.39 -3.81
N ASP A 98 3.25 -3.48 -3.23
CA ASP A 98 2.73 -4.63 -3.98
C ASP A 98 1.45 -4.32 -4.78
N TYR A 99 0.67 -3.32 -4.36
CA TYR A 99 -0.62 -2.99 -5.00
C TYR A 99 -0.54 -1.80 -5.95
N VAL A 100 0.40 -0.88 -5.72
CA VAL A 100 0.53 0.31 -6.55
C VAL A 100 0.96 -0.09 -7.96
N GLY A 101 0.19 0.36 -8.95
CA GLY A 101 0.44 0.05 -10.35
C GLY A 101 -0.18 -1.26 -10.86
N THR A 102 -0.88 -2.04 -10.02
CA THR A 102 -1.61 -3.23 -10.49
C THR A 102 -2.74 -2.84 -11.43
N ARG A 103 -2.98 -3.66 -12.46
CA ARG A 103 -3.95 -3.38 -13.53
C ARG A 103 -4.92 -4.55 -13.72
N PHE A 104 -6.20 -4.31 -13.44
CA PHE A 104 -7.31 -5.23 -13.68
C PHE A 104 -8.64 -4.54 -13.40
N GLU A 105 -9.74 -5.07 -13.94
CA GLU A 105 -11.08 -4.49 -13.77
C GLU A 105 -11.68 -4.76 -12.38
N PRO A 106 -12.39 -3.80 -11.77
CA PRO A 106 -12.73 -2.49 -12.33
C PRO A 106 -11.57 -1.48 -12.26
N SER A 107 -11.38 -0.72 -13.35
CA SER A 107 -10.36 0.31 -13.50
C SER A 107 -10.95 1.63 -14.04
N GLY A 108 -10.28 2.76 -13.81
CA GLY A 108 -10.68 4.05 -14.39
C GLY A 108 -10.74 5.21 -13.39
N LEU A 109 -11.57 6.20 -13.72
CA LEU A 109 -11.74 7.43 -12.92
C LEU A 109 -12.26 7.10 -11.53
N THR A 110 -11.84 7.90 -10.54
CA THR A 110 -12.30 7.75 -9.16
C THR A 110 -13.06 8.99 -8.68
N ASN A 111 -13.72 8.86 -7.53
CA ASN A 111 -14.33 9.99 -6.82
C ASN A 111 -13.39 10.62 -5.77
N ASP A 112 -12.12 10.21 -5.71
CA ASP A 112 -11.12 10.74 -4.79
C ASP A 112 -10.32 11.86 -5.48
N PRO A 113 -10.33 13.10 -4.96
CA PRO A 113 -9.63 14.22 -5.58
C PRO A 113 -8.12 14.00 -5.68
N GLU A 114 -7.54 13.23 -4.76
CA GLU A 114 -6.09 12.97 -4.72
C GLU A 114 -5.66 11.88 -5.71
N ILE A 115 -6.58 10.97 -6.04
CA ILE A 115 -6.35 9.81 -6.90
C ILE A 115 -7.32 9.84 -8.08
N LYS A 116 -7.12 10.75 -9.03
CA LYS A 116 -8.06 10.96 -10.16
C LYS A 116 -8.39 9.69 -10.97
N GLN A 117 -7.41 8.79 -11.13
CA GLN A 117 -7.57 7.54 -11.87
C GLN A 117 -6.75 6.42 -11.22
N ALA A 118 -7.30 5.21 -11.20
CA ALA A 118 -6.63 4.00 -10.74
C ALA A 118 -6.71 2.88 -11.79
N GLY A 119 -5.65 2.06 -11.88
CA GLY A 119 -5.57 0.91 -12.79
C GLY A 119 -6.29 -0.33 -12.28
N SER A 120 -6.67 -0.35 -11.00
CA SER A 120 -7.49 -1.37 -10.36
C SER A 120 -8.00 -0.88 -9.00
N VAL A 121 -8.91 -1.63 -8.40
CA VAL A 121 -9.32 -1.40 -7.00
C VAL A 121 -8.14 -1.50 -6.04
N MET A 122 -7.21 -2.43 -6.25
CA MET A 122 -6.07 -2.62 -5.35
C MET A 122 -5.07 -1.49 -5.46
N ASP A 123 -4.81 -1.02 -6.67
CA ASP A 123 -4.00 0.16 -6.91
C ASP A 123 -4.62 1.41 -6.25
N TYR A 124 -5.94 1.60 -6.32
CA TYR A 124 -6.62 2.66 -5.56
C TYR A 124 -6.40 2.51 -4.03
N VAL A 125 -6.64 1.32 -3.48
CA VAL A 125 -6.50 1.05 -2.04
C VAL A 125 -5.06 1.29 -1.58
N GLY A 126 -4.06 0.79 -2.30
CA GLY A 126 -2.65 0.99 -1.99
C GLY A 126 -2.28 2.47 -1.97
N ARG A 127 -2.65 3.23 -3.00
CA ARG A 127 -2.39 4.68 -3.05
C ARG A 127 -3.11 5.45 -1.95
N ARG A 128 -4.35 5.07 -1.63
CA ARG A 128 -5.12 5.73 -0.56
C ARG A 128 -4.51 5.48 0.82
N LEU A 129 -4.11 4.25 1.10
CA LEU A 129 -3.40 3.89 2.33
C LEU A 129 -2.07 4.64 2.43
N ALA A 130 -1.34 4.78 1.32
CA ALA A 130 -0.11 5.57 1.29
C ALA A 130 -0.35 7.04 1.66
N LEU A 131 -1.35 7.68 1.04
CA LEU A 131 -1.69 9.07 1.31
C LEU A 131 -2.19 9.29 2.75
N ASP A 132 -2.93 8.35 3.31
CA ASP A 132 -3.51 8.48 4.66
C ASP A 132 -2.51 8.12 5.78
N HIS A 133 -1.53 7.24 5.53
CA HIS A 133 -0.77 6.60 6.61
C HIS A 133 0.75 6.52 6.42
N LEU A 134 1.29 6.82 5.23
CA LEU A 134 2.73 6.84 5.02
C LEU A 134 3.28 8.27 5.07
N PRO A 135 4.46 8.48 5.66
CA PRO A 135 5.11 9.79 5.64
C PRO A 135 5.47 10.17 4.20
N TYR A 136 5.57 11.48 3.95
CA TYR A 136 5.87 12.04 2.63
C TYR A 136 7.07 11.35 1.95
N GLU A 137 8.19 11.22 2.66
CA GLU A 137 9.42 10.61 2.15
C GLU A 137 9.21 9.18 1.61
N THR A 138 8.44 8.36 2.33
CA THR A 138 8.16 6.98 1.91
C THR A 138 7.24 6.96 0.69
N ARG A 139 6.13 7.71 0.73
CA ARG A 139 5.14 7.67 -0.36
C ARG A 139 5.62 8.40 -1.62
N SER A 140 6.45 9.43 -1.50
CA SER A 140 7.06 10.11 -2.64
C SER A 140 8.04 9.19 -3.39
N GLY A 141 8.78 8.33 -2.66
CA GLY A 141 9.61 7.27 -3.23
C GLY A 141 8.81 6.23 -4.03
N LEU A 142 7.53 6.05 -3.72
CA LEU A 142 6.59 5.22 -4.48
C LEU A 142 5.86 5.99 -5.60
N GLY A 143 6.22 7.25 -5.84
CA GLY A 143 5.57 8.12 -6.82
C GLY A 143 4.18 8.63 -6.41
N ILE A 144 3.83 8.52 -5.13
CA ILE A 144 2.51 8.88 -4.60
C ILE A 144 2.58 10.25 -3.93
N LEU A 145 2.09 11.25 -4.66
CA LEU A 145 2.01 12.64 -4.24
C LEU A 145 0.55 13.08 -4.12
N THR A 146 0.29 14.00 -3.19
CA THR A 146 -0.99 14.72 -3.14
C THR A 146 -1.17 15.57 -4.39
N SER A 147 -2.39 16.05 -4.64
CA SER A 147 -2.66 16.96 -5.76
C SER A 147 -1.82 18.23 -5.69
N GLU A 148 -1.68 18.79 -4.49
CA GLU A 148 -0.87 19.98 -4.24
C GLU A 148 0.62 19.72 -4.45
N GLU A 149 1.16 18.64 -3.88
CA GLU A 149 2.57 18.26 -4.04
C GLU A 149 2.93 17.96 -5.50
N ARG A 150 2.02 17.33 -6.24
CA ARG A 150 2.20 17.07 -7.67
C ARG A 150 2.25 18.37 -8.47
N THR A 151 1.42 19.34 -8.12
CA THR A 151 1.38 20.66 -8.76
C THR A 151 2.66 21.43 -8.42
N ALA A 152 3.06 21.43 -7.15
CA ALA A 152 4.31 22.05 -6.70
C ALA A 152 5.54 21.43 -7.35
N LYS A 153 5.57 20.10 -7.54
CA LYS A 153 6.65 19.42 -8.25
C LYS A 153 6.68 19.82 -9.73
N GLN A 154 5.54 19.87 -10.40
CA GLN A 154 5.46 20.33 -11.79
C GLN A 154 5.91 21.79 -11.96
N THR A 155 5.55 22.68 -11.04
CA THR A 155 6.01 24.08 -11.10
C THR A 155 7.51 24.19 -10.86
N LEU A 156 8.05 23.44 -9.89
CA LEU A 156 9.50 23.39 -9.64
C LEU A 156 10.28 22.86 -10.85
N ASP A 157 9.81 21.75 -11.43
CA ASP A 157 10.41 21.14 -12.62
C ASP A 157 10.38 22.12 -13.82
N GLY A 158 9.25 22.82 -14.02
CA GLY A 158 9.11 23.83 -15.08
C GLY A 158 9.99 25.07 -14.88
N VAL A 159 10.21 25.51 -13.63
CA VAL A 159 11.17 26.60 -13.33
C VAL A 159 12.60 26.16 -13.64
N GLY A 160 12.98 24.92 -13.32
CA GLY A 160 14.30 24.39 -13.65
C GLY A 160 14.55 24.33 -15.16
N GLU A 161 13.56 23.91 -15.94
CA GLU A 161 13.62 23.90 -17.40
C GLU A 161 13.75 25.31 -18.00
N ALA A 162 13.00 26.27 -17.46
CA ALA A 162 13.09 27.67 -17.88
C ALA A 162 14.48 28.27 -17.62
N VAL A 163 15.03 28.08 -16.41
CA VAL A 163 16.38 28.56 -16.06
C VAL A 163 17.46 27.92 -16.93
N TRP A 164 17.35 26.63 -17.23
CA TRP A 164 18.29 25.95 -18.14
C TRP A 164 18.22 26.52 -19.56
N THR A 165 17.01 26.73 -20.08
CA THR A 165 16.79 27.31 -21.41
C THR A 165 17.40 28.72 -21.52
N ASP A 166 17.21 29.55 -20.50
CA ASP A 166 17.81 30.89 -20.43
C ASP A 166 19.35 30.82 -20.40
N LEU A 167 19.93 29.98 -19.54
CA LEU A 167 21.40 29.83 -19.45
C LEU A 167 22.02 29.35 -20.77
N VAL A 168 21.37 28.41 -21.46
CA VAL A 168 21.82 27.95 -22.79
C VAL A 168 21.73 29.08 -23.81
N GLY A 169 20.64 29.86 -23.81
CA GLY A 169 20.49 31.04 -24.66
C GLY A 169 21.59 32.09 -24.45
N LEU A 170 21.97 32.36 -23.21
CA LEU A 170 23.10 33.25 -22.89
C LEU A 170 24.45 32.65 -23.32
N SER A 171 24.68 31.36 -23.12
CA SER A 171 25.93 30.68 -23.51
C SER A 171 26.16 30.70 -25.02
N MET A 172 25.09 30.62 -25.83
CA MET A 172 25.17 30.65 -27.29
C MET A 172 25.35 32.07 -27.85
N SER A 173 25.11 33.10 -27.03
CA SER A 173 25.20 34.51 -27.40
C SER A 173 26.56 35.16 -27.06
N ALA A 174 27.48 34.40 -26.47
CA ALA A 174 28.82 34.89 -26.16
C ALA A 174 29.62 35.15 -27.46
N PRO A 175 30.19 36.35 -27.65
CA PRO A 175 30.94 36.66 -28.86
C PRO A 175 32.20 35.78 -28.94
N VAL A 176 32.37 35.08 -30.07
CA VAL A 176 33.62 34.38 -30.39
C VAL A 176 34.70 35.45 -30.56
N VAL A 177 35.56 35.59 -29.55
CA VAL A 177 36.76 36.41 -29.63
C VAL A 177 37.68 35.76 -30.66
N GLY A 178 37.67 36.33 -31.88
CA GLY A 178 38.52 35.88 -32.97
C GLY A 178 39.99 35.97 -32.59
N HIS A 179 40.66 34.82 -32.51
CA HIS A 179 42.12 34.79 -32.38
C HIS A 179 42.76 35.37 -33.65
N PRO A 180 43.71 36.32 -33.53
CA PRO A 180 44.40 36.85 -34.69
C PRO A 180 45.25 35.76 -35.34
N ARG A 181 44.98 35.48 -36.63
CA ARG A 181 45.81 34.60 -37.44
C ARG A 181 47.19 35.23 -37.62
N ARG A 182 48.22 34.60 -37.04
CA ARG A 182 49.61 34.92 -37.35
C ARG A 182 49.94 34.42 -38.75
N GLY A 183 50.42 35.32 -39.60
CA GLY A 183 51.00 35.01 -40.91
C GLY A 183 52.44 34.53 -40.80
#